data_AF-A0A0F4QSU2-F1
#
_entry.id   AF-A0A0F4QSU2-F1
#
_cell.length_a   1.000
_cell.length_b   1.000
_cell.length_c   1.000
_cell.angle_alpha   90.00
_cell.angle_beta   90.00
_cell.angle_gamma   90.00
#
_symmetry.space_group_name_H-M   'P 1'
#
loop_
_entity.id
_entity.type
_entity.pdbx_description
1 polymer ?
#
loop_
_entity_poly.entity_id
_entity_poly.type
_entity_poly.pdbx_seq_one_letter_code
_entity_poly.pdbx_strand_id
1 'polypeptide(L)'
;MPGANNKARLPDNPTLKEINWFKKQINWGELPPFYHLVASSVSEGEGIFQHGFDHAVKRLLDKRNWNLSLLGGYEDSNGMIHCDKAPALSLHQVFTDRGFELWAYPIAKGVKVDRYLKDNKYLEFNVWDPHSMKVLLRFNQLHKFIAFYFDRGDTADKALILHAHKVVHKTLSILQRELNVIKVDGVSIKDFYMLCEKDARACSDEVDIAKIMLGDELNKD
;
A
#
# COMPACT_ATOMS: atom_id res chain seq x y z
N MET A 1 32.61 -14.76 -27.65
CA MET A 1 31.28 -15.20 -27.15
C MET A 1 31.29 -15.08 -25.64
N PRO A 2 30.69 -14.04 -25.02
CA PRO A 2 30.59 -13.97 -23.57
C PRO A 2 29.50 -14.95 -23.11
N GLY A 3 29.83 -15.79 -22.12
CA GLY A 3 29.00 -16.90 -21.67
C GLY A 3 27.65 -16.47 -21.08
N ALA A 4 26.60 -17.15 -21.52
CA ALA A 4 25.29 -17.14 -20.90
C ALA A 4 25.35 -17.87 -19.55
N ASN A 5 25.66 -17.14 -18.48
CA ASN A 5 25.37 -17.55 -17.10
C ASN A 5 25.46 -16.39 -16.10
N ASN A 6 24.94 -15.22 -16.45
CA ASN A 6 24.55 -14.26 -15.43
C ASN A 6 23.27 -14.79 -14.79
N LYS A 7 23.38 -15.54 -13.68
CA LYS A 7 22.24 -15.79 -12.81
C LYS A 7 21.61 -14.43 -12.51
N ALA A 8 20.41 -14.20 -13.02
CA ALA A 8 19.67 -12.98 -12.73
C ALA A 8 19.66 -12.79 -11.20
N ARG A 9 20.05 -11.62 -10.72
CA ARG A 9 20.05 -11.28 -9.30
C ARG A 9 19.24 -10.01 -9.11
N LEU A 10 18.33 -10.04 -8.15
CA LEU A 10 17.68 -8.83 -7.65
C LEU A 10 18.69 -8.06 -6.78
N PRO A 11 18.83 -6.73 -6.95
CA PRO A 11 19.56 -5.91 -6.00
C PRO A 11 18.82 -5.87 -4.64
N ASP A 12 19.51 -5.45 -3.57
CA ASP A 12 18.96 -5.49 -2.20
C ASP A 12 17.73 -4.59 -2.00
N ASN A 13 17.65 -3.47 -2.73
CA ASN A 13 16.51 -2.55 -2.72
C ASN A 13 16.02 -2.29 -4.15
N PRO A 14 15.35 -3.27 -4.78
CA PRO A 14 15.01 -3.21 -6.19
C PRO A 14 13.84 -2.23 -6.41
N THR A 15 13.89 -1.52 -7.54
CA THR A 15 12.77 -0.77 -8.10
C THR A 15 11.74 -1.71 -8.73
N LEU A 16 10.49 -1.26 -8.89
CA LEU A 16 9.46 -2.07 -9.55
C LEU A 16 9.85 -2.50 -10.97
N LYS A 17 10.58 -1.64 -11.69
CA LYS A 17 11.11 -1.95 -13.02
C LYS A 17 12.09 -3.14 -12.99
N GLU A 18 12.99 -3.17 -12.01
CA GLU A 18 13.95 -4.26 -11.83
C GLU A 18 13.27 -5.55 -11.40
N ILE A 19 12.29 -5.48 -10.50
CA ILE A 19 11.47 -6.63 -10.09
C ILE A 19 10.74 -7.23 -11.30
N ASN A 20 10.08 -6.41 -12.10
CA ASN A 20 9.36 -6.85 -13.31
C ASN A 20 10.32 -7.43 -14.36
N TRP A 21 11.49 -6.83 -14.54
CA TRP A 21 12.49 -7.35 -15.46
C TRP A 21 13.02 -8.71 -15.01
N PHE A 22 13.33 -8.85 -13.72
CA PHE A 22 13.74 -10.13 -13.14
C PHE A 22 12.65 -11.20 -13.29
N LYS A 23 11.37 -10.88 -13.00
CA LYS A 23 10.25 -11.81 -13.18
C LYS A 23 10.14 -12.29 -14.63
N LYS A 24 10.31 -11.39 -15.61
CA LYS A 24 10.34 -11.78 -17.04
C LYS A 24 11.48 -12.73 -17.34
N GLN A 25 12.68 -12.49 -16.81
CA GLN A 25 13.83 -13.36 -17.09
C GLN A 25 13.61 -14.80 -16.62
N ILE A 26 13.03 -14.97 -15.42
CA ILE A 26 12.75 -16.31 -14.87
C ILE A 26 11.54 -16.99 -15.55
N ASN A 27 10.67 -16.21 -16.21
CA ASN A 27 9.49 -16.67 -16.92
C ASN A 27 9.60 -16.54 -18.46
N TRP A 28 10.81 -16.73 -18.99
CA TRP A 28 11.07 -16.81 -20.44
C TRP A 28 10.57 -15.60 -21.25
N GLY A 29 10.60 -14.42 -20.64
CA GLY A 29 10.26 -13.14 -21.25
C GLY A 29 8.85 -12.63 -20.91
N GLU A 30 7.99 -13.44 -20.30
CA GLU A 30 6.60 -13.09 -20.03
C GLU A 30 6.34 -12.78 -18.55
N LEU A 31 5.35 -11.92 -18.29
CA LEU A 31 4.82 -11.72 -16.94
C LEU A 31 3.55 -12.54 -16.78
N PRO A 32 3.47 -13.44 -15.79
CA PRO A 32 2.23 -14.15 -15.50
C PRO A 32 1.07 -13.18 -15.28
N PRO A 33 -0.15 -13.49 -15.76
CA PRO A 33 -1.29 -12.57 -15.65
C PRO A 33 -1.58 -12.12 -14.22
N PHE A 34 -1.48 -13.03 -13.25
CA PHE A 34 -1.74 -12.70 -11.84
C PHE A 34 -0.68 -11.77 -11.25
N TYR A 35 0.61 -12.03 -11.53
CA TYR A 35 1.70 -11.13 -11.16
C TYR A 35 1.49 -9.75 -11.79
N HIS A 36 1.19 -9.72 -13.09
CA HIS A 36 1.02 -8.47 -13.84
C HIS A 36 -0.12 -7.63 -13.26
N LEU A 37 -1.26 -8.23 -12.92
CA LEU A 37 -2.38 -7.55 -12.27
C LEU A 37 -1.96 -6.80 -11.00
N VAL A 38 -1.21 -7.48 -10.13
CA VAL A 38 -0.74 -6.90 -8.86
C VAL A 38 0.31 -5.83 -9.14
N ALA A 39 1.30 -6.14 -9.97
CA ALA A 39 2.38 -5.23 -10.33
C ALA A 39 1.88 -3.93 -10.96
N SER A 40 0.88 -3.98 -11.84
CA SER A 40 0.25 -2.79 -12.42
C SER A 40 -0.37 -1.90 -11.34
N SER A 41 -1.15 -2.47 -10.41
CA SER A 41 -1.76 -1.68 -9.32
C SER A 41 -0.73 -1.09 -8.35
N VAL A 42 0.38 -1.78 -8.11
CA VAL A 42 1.50 -1.24 -7.32
C VAL A 42 2.19 -0.09 -8.05
N SER A 43 2.37 -0.22 -9.37
CA SER A 43 2.92 0.84 -10.22
C SER A 43 2.05 2.09 -10.21
N GLU A 44 0.72 1.94 -10.28
CA GLU A 44 -0.23 3.05 -10.17
C GLU A 44 -0.08 3.77 -8.83
N GLY A 45 0.00 3.04 -7.72
CA GLY A 45 0.22 3.61 -6.39
C GLY A 45 1.57 4.32 -6.23
N GLU A 46 2.63 3.83 -6.86
CA GLU A 46 3.95 4.49 -6.88
C GLU A 46 3.91 5.80 -7.68
N GLY A 47 3.16 5.81 -8.79
CA GLY A 47 3.01 6.93 -9.70
C GLY A 47 2.15 8.09 -9.18
N ILE A 48 1.40 7.90 -8.09
CA ILE A 48 0.53 8.92 -7.49
C ILE A 48 1.26 10.24 -7.22
N PHE A 49 2.53 10.20 -6.82
CA PHE A 49 3.30 11.42 -6.54
C PHE A 49 4.08 11.96 -7.74
N GLN A 50 4.14 11.21 -8.85
CA GLN A 50 4.96 11.54 -10.02
C GLN A 50 4.12 12.08 -11.18
N HIS A 51 2.89 11.60 -11.33
CA HIS A 51 2.02 11.97 -12.42
C HIS A 51 1.05 13.06 -11.98
N GLY A 52 0.95 14.15 -12.74
CA GLY A 52 0.13 15.33 -12.40
C GLY A 52 -1.40 15.11 -12.41
N PHE A 53 -1.87 13.87 -12.56
CA PHE A 53 -3.28 13.52 -12.55
C PHE A 53 -3.94 13.84 -11.21
N ASP A 54 -5.26 13.99 -11.23
CA ASP A 54 -6.04 14.23 -10.02
C ASP A 54 -6.31 12.90 -9.29
N HIS A 55 -6.03 12.87 -7.99
CA HIS A 55 -6.16 11.67 -7.15
C HIS A 55 -6.42 12.06 -5.69
N ALA A 56 -6.92 11.11 -4.89
CA ALA A 56 -7.37 11.35 -3.52
C ALA A 56 -6.32 12.04 -2.63
N VAL A 57 -5.05 11.60 -2.68
CA VAL A 57 -3.96 12.22 -1.92
C VAL A 57 -3.77 13.70 -2.30
N LYS A 58 -3.82 14.06 -3.59
CA LYS A 58 -3.69 15.47 -4.04
C LYS A 58 -4.86 16.31 -3.55
N ARG A 59 -6.08 15.75 -3.57
CA ARG A 59 -7.28 16.42 -3.04
C ARG A 59 -7.22 16.64 -1.53
N LEU A 60 -6.57 15.75 -0.77
CA LEU A 60 -6.32 15.94 0.65
C LEU A 60 -5.31 17.06 0.92
N LEU A 61 -4.26 17.14 0.09
CA LEU A 61 -3.18 18.13 0.22
C LEU A 61 -3.53 19.49 -0.39
N ASP A 62 -4.66 19.59 -1.11
CA ASP A 62 -5.11 20.85 -1.70
C ASP A 62 -5.63 21.80 -0.61
N LYS A 63 -4.80 22.78 -0.27
CA LYS A 63 -5.12 23.83 0.71
C LYS A 63 -6.36 24.65 0.33
N ARG A 64 -6.77 24.69 -0.93
CA ARG A 64 -8.01 25.36 -1.36
C ARG A 64 -9.26 24.66 -0.83
N ASN A 65 -9.16 23.37 -0.54
CA ASN A 65 -10.22 22.61 0.09
C ASN A 65 -10.11 22.60 1.63
N TRP A 66 -9.16 23.32 2.22
CA TRP A 66 -9.01 23.37 3.67
C TRP A 66 -9.91 24.47 4.25
N ASN A 67 -10.51 24.19 5.41
CA ASN A 67 -11.35 25.15 6.11
C ASN A 67 -10.48 26.12 6.91
N LEU A 68 -10.15 27.26 6.29
CA LEU A 68 -9.24 28.26 6.85
C LEU A 68 -9.72 28.80 8.19
N SER A 69 -11.03 29.00 8.36
CA SER A 69 -11.61 29.51 9.60
C SER A 69 -11.37 28.58 10.80
N LEU A 70 -11.33 27.27 10.59
CA LEU A 70 -11.03 26.30 11.65
C LEU A 70 -9.52 26.11 11.87
N LEU A 71 -8.74 26.29 10.81
CA LEU A 71 -7.30 26.02 10.81
C LEU A 71 -6.44 27.26 11.14
N GLY A 72 -7.08 28.38 11.45
CA GLY A 72 -6.38 29.66 11.67
C GLY A 72 -5.70 30.18 10.41
N GLY A 73 -6.22 29.81 9.24
CA GLY A 73 -5.62 30.15 7.96
C GLY A 73 -6.14 31.46 7.37
N TYR A 74 -5.35 32.02 6.46
CA TYR A 74 -5.72 33.16 5.64
C TYR A 74 -5.08 33.05 4.25
N GLU A 75 -5.65 33.78 3.30
CA GLU A 75 -5.10 33.94 1.96
C GLU A 75 -4.40 35.30 1.90
N ASP A 76 -3.15 35.32 1.45
CA ASP A 76 -2.41 36.58 1.27
C ASP A 76 -2.77 37.29 -0.05
N SER A 77 -2.21 38.48 -0.26
CA SER A 77 -2.46 39.29 -1.46
C SER A 77 -2.02 38.62 -2.78
N ASN A 78 -1.20 37.57 -2.70
CA ASN A 78 -0.69 36.82 -3.85
C ASN A 78 -1.50 35.54 -4.11
N GLY A 79 -2.58 35.31 -3.34
CA GLY A 79 -3.42 34.12 -3.43
C GLY A 79 -2.78 32.86 -2.81
N MET A 80 -1.75 33.03 -1.97
CA MET A 80 -1.12 31.92 -1.27
C MET A 80 -1.81 31.67 0.07
N ILE A 81 -2.17 30.41 0.31
CA ILE A 81 -2.88 29.98 1.50
C ILE A 81 -1.89 29.61 2.61
N HIS A 82 -1.98 30.32 3.72
CA HIS A 82 -1.25 30.08 4.96
C HIS A 82 -2.21 29.48 5.99
N CYS A 83 -1.76 28.48 6.75
CA CYS A 83 -2.54 27.86 7.82
C CYS A 83 -1.62 27.54 9.00
N ASP A 84 -2.08 27.84 10.21
CA ASP A 84 -1.35 27.50 11.45
C ASP A 84 -1.34 26.00 11.70
N LYS A 85 -2.40 25.31 11.26
CA LYS A 85 -2.61 23.87 11.44
C LYS A 85 -3.00 23.21 10.12
N ALA A 86 -2.60 21.95 9.96
CA ALA A 86 -3.07 21.11 8.88
C ALA A 86 -4.31 20.31 9.32
N PRO A 87 -5.22 19.96 8.38
CA PRO A 87 -6.41 19.18 8.68
C PRO A 87 -6.14 17.85 9.37
N ALA A 88 -7.01 17.52 10.30
CA ALA A 88 -7.08 16.31 11.09
C ALA A 88 -7.59 15.13 10.27
N LEU A 89 -6.77 14.08 10.20
CA LEU A 89 -7.04 12.89 9.41
C LEU A 89 -6.75 11.62 10.20
N SER A 90 -7.55 10.58 9.99
CA SER A 90 -7.22 9.21 10.38
C SER A 90 -7.04 8.34 9.15
N LEU A 91 -6.01 7.51 9.17
CA LEU A 91 -5.68 6.57 8.12
C LEU A 91 -6.01 5.14 8.56
N HIS A 92 -6.56 4.35 7.66
CA HIS A 92 -6.93 2.96 7.91
C HIS A 92 -6.39 2.05 6.81
N GLN A 93 -5.64 1.02 7.20
CA GLN A 93 -5.13 -0.01 6.29
C GLN A 93 -6.06 -1.23 6.34
N VAL A 94 -6.54 -1.67 5.19
CA VAL A 94 -7.54 -2.74 5.14
C VAL A 94 -7.33 -3.67 3.96
N PHE A 95 -7.55 -4.96 4.20
CA PHE A 95 -7.70 -5.95 3.14
C PHE A 95 -9.20 -6.16 2.87
N THR A 96 -9.58 -5.98 1.62
CA THR A 96 -10.93 -6.19 1.08
C THR A 96 -10.92 -7.35 0.09
N ASP A 97 -12.09 -7.75 -0.38
CA ASP A 97 -12.27 -8.69 -1.49
C ASP A 97 -11.52 -8.27 -2.77
N ARG A 98 -11.37 -6.96 -2.99
CA ARG A 98 -10.66 -6.40 -4.14
C ARG A 98 -9.14 -6.39 -3.98
N GLY A 99 -8.61 -6.42 -2.76
CA GLY A 99 -7.19 -6.24 -2.52
C GLY A 99 -6.86 -5.46 -1.25
N PHE A 100 -5.65 -4.94 -1.17
CA PHE A 100 -5.27 -4.02 -0.10
C PHE A 100 -5.70 -2.58 -0.44
N GLU A 101 -6.22 -1.85 0.52
CA GLU A 101 -6.57 -0.43 0.38
C GLU A 101 -6.02 0.40 1.57
N LEU A 102 -5.60 1.62 1.28
CA LEU A 102 -5.31 2.64 2.28
C LEU A 102 -6.42 3.68 2.25
N TRP A 103 -7.14 3.85 3.35
CA TRP A 103 -8.26 4.78 3.47
C TRP A 103 -7.91 6.00 4.33
N ALA A 104 -8.54 7.12 3.99
CA ALA A 104 -8.54 8.35 4.75
C ALA A 104 -9.93 8.65 5.30
N TYR A 105 -9.97 9.17 6.53
CA TYR A 105 -11.16 9.65 7.20
C TYR A 105 -10.87 11.01 7.85
N PRO A 106 -11.54 12.09 7.47
CA PRO A 106 -11.40 13.35 8.19
C PRO A 106 -12.09 13.22 9.54
N ILE A 107 -11.58 13.99 10.50
CA ILE A 107 -12.12 14.02 11.85
C ILE A 107 -13.00 15.25 12.02
N ALA A 108 -14.24 15.04 12.46
CA ALA A 108 -15.15 16.11 12.87
C ALA A 108 -15.59 15.84 14.31
N LYS A 109 -15.33 16.80 15.22
CA LYS A 109 -15.57 16.64 16.68
C LYS A 109 -15.01 15.33 17.28
N GLY A 110 -13.81 14.92 16.85
CA GLY A 110 -13.17 13.70 17.33
C GLY A 110 -13.72 12.39 16.75
N VAL A 111 -14.65 12.45 15.78
CA VAL A 111 -15.25 11.27 15.14
C VAL A 111 -14.84 11.18 13.66
N LYS A 112 -14.55 9.96 13.19
CA LYS A 112 -14.29 9.67 11.77
C LYS A 112 -15.55 9.91 10.93
N VAL A 113 -15.42 10.62 9.81
CA VAL A 113 -16.53 10.86 8.88
C VAL A 113 -16.37 10.01 7.63
N ASP A 114 -17.42 9.28 7.26
CA ASP A 114 -17.48 8.44 6.05
C ASP A 114 -18.74 8.70 5.20
N ARG A 115 -19.13 9.97 5.09
CA ARG A 115 -20.26 10.41 4.26
C ARG A 115 -19.92 11.74 3.61
N TYR A 116 -20.58 12.05 2.50
CA TYR A 116 -20.45 13.35 1.88
C TYR A 116 -20.78 14.47 2.88
N LEU A 117 -19.88 15.45 3.01
CA LEU A 117 -20.09 16.66 3.79
C LEU A 117 -19.57 17.87 3.01
N LYS A 118 -20.30 18.97 3.10
CA LYS A 118 -19.92 20.26 2.52
C LYS A 118 -20.29 21.36 3.50
N ASP A 119 -19.43 22.38 3.60
CA ASP A 119 -19.62 23.59 4.42
C ASP A 119 -19.96 23.28 5.89
N ASN A 120 -19.37 22.20 6.42
CA ASN A 120 -19.61 21.77 7.79
C ASN A 120 -18.69 22.53 8.76
N LYS A 121 -19.28 23.24 9.72
CA LYS A 121 -18.55 24.05 10.73
C LYS A 121 -17.61 23.28 11.67
N TYR A 122 -17.60 21.95 11.61
CA TYR A 122 -16.75 21.09 12.43
C TYR A 122 -15.76 20.27 11.61
N LEU A 123 -15.75 20.45 10.29
CA LEU A 123 -14.88 19.73 9.38
C LEU A 123 -13.79 20.67 8.88
N GLU A 124 -12.55 20.24 9.03
CA GLU A 124 -11.36 21.00 8.62
C GLU A 124 -11.12 20.99 7.10
N PHE A 125 -12.05 20.38 6.35
CA PHE A 125 -12.16 20.44 4.90
C PHE A 125 -13.46 21.15 4.51
N ASN A 126 -13.43 21.95 3.44
CA ASN A 126 -14.60 22.63 2.87
C ASN A 126 -15.59 21.62 2.29
N VAL A 127 -15.07 20.61 1.58
CA VAL A 127 -15.84 19.48 1.05
C VAL A 127 -15.10 18.17 1.37
N TRP A 128 -15.83 17.18 1.83
CA TRP A 128 -15.41 15.79 1.92
C TRP A 128 -16.33 14.91 1.08
N ASP A 129 -15.77 14.25 0.08
CA ASP A 129 -16.45 13.25 -0.72
C ASP A 129 -15.73 11.91 -0.59
N PRO A 130 -16.28 10.94 0.16
CA PRO A 130 -15.68 9.62 0.31
C PRO A 130 -15.45 8.90 -1.03
N HIS A 131 -16.27 9.15 -2.05
CA HIS A 131 -16.11 8.47 -3.34
C HIS A 131 -14.76 8.77 -3.98
N SER A 132 -14.25 9.98 -3.78
CA SER A 132 -13.08 10.47 -4.48
C SER A 132 -11.90 10.84 -3.58
N MET A 133 -12.10 10.92 -2.26
CA MET A 133 -11.07 11.30 -1.30
C MET A 133 -10.73 10.20 -0.28
N LYS A 134 -11.58 9.17 -0.13
CA LYS A 134 -11.36 8.11 0.88
C LYS A 134 -10.22 7.18 0.50
N VAL A 135 -10.27 6.61 -0.71
CA VAL A 135 -9.33 5.55 -1.11
C VAL A 135 -8.05 6.18 -1.68
N LEU A 136 -6.97 6.12 -0.91
CA LEU A 136 -5.69 6.74 -1.26
C LEU A 136 -4.82 5.83 -2.11
N LEU A 137 -4.85 4.53 -1.82
CA LEU A 137 -4.14 3.48 -2.55
C LEU A 137 -5.04 2.25 -2.65
N ARG A 138 -4.91 1.52 -3.76
CA ARG A 138 -5.43 0.17 -3.91
C ARG A 138 -4.40 -0.71 -4.60
N PHE A 139 -4.11 -1.87 -4.04
CA PHE A 139 -3.35 -2.92 -4.70
C PHE A 139 -4.24 -4.13 -4.92
N ASN A 140 -4.53 -4.40 -6.19
CA ASN A 140 -5.52 -5.39 -6.59
C ASN A 140 -5.08 -6.80 -6.19
N GLN A 141 -5.99 -7.55 -5.58
CA GLN A 141 -5.83 -8.96 -5.18
C GLN A 141 -4.59 -9.26 -4.33
N LEU A 142 -4.01 -8.26 -3.65
CA LEU A 142 -2.75 -8.43 -2.92
C LEU A 142 -2.83 -9.51 -1.82
N HIS A 143 -3.97 -9.66 -1.14
CA HIS A 143 -4.15 -10.74 -0.16
C HIS A 143 -4.00 -12.13 -0.79
N LYS A 144 -4.64 -12.36 -1.95
CA LYS A 144 -4.50 -13.64 -2.68
C LYS A 144 -3.09 -13.82 -3.23
N PHE A 145 -2.43 -12.73 -3.60
CA PHE A 145 -1.06 -12.78 -4.12
C PHE A 145 -0.06 -13.15 -3.02
N ILE A 146 -0.24 -12.62 -1.81
CA ILE A 146 0.54 -13.01 -0.64
C ILE A 146 0.32 -14.48 -0.30
N ALA A 147 -0.94 -14.95 -0.29
CA ALA A 147 -1.24 -16.37 -0.08
C ALA A 147 -0.59 -17.27 -1.15
N PHE A 148 -0.75 -16.91 -2.43
CA PHE A 148 -0.10 -17.59 -3.54
C PHE A 148 1.43 -17.65 -3.40
N TYR A 149 2.04 -16.58 -2.88
CA TYR A 149 3.47 -16.53 -2.66
C TYR A 149 3.93 -17.60 -1.66
N PHE A 150 3.18 -17.82 -0.56
CA PHE A 150 3.51 -18.87 0.40
C PHE A 150 3.32 -20.29 -0.15
N ASP A 151 2.37 -20.48 -1.05
CA ASP A 151 2.14 -21.80 -1.67
C ASP A 151 3.24 -22.16 -2.68
N ARG A 152 3.60 -21.22 -3.57
CA ARG A 152 4.45 -21.51 -4.74
C ARG A 152 5.16 -20.28 -5.34
N GLY A 153 5.29 -19.20 -4.58
CA GLY A 153 5.89 -17.97 -5.08
C GLY A 153 7.40 -18.05 -5.28
N ASP A 154 7.93 -17.10 -6.04
CA ASP A 154 9.37 -16.92 -6.22
C ASP A 154 9.89 -15.62 -5.61
N THR A 155 11.21 -15.39 -5.77
CA THR A 155 11.89 -14.22 -5.24
C THR A 155 11.33 -12.90 -5.77
N ALA A 156 10.84 -12.86 -7.02
CA ALA A 156 10.25 -11.65 -7.58
C ALA A 156 8.88 -11.37 -6.94
N ASP A 157 8.09 -12.41 -6.65
CA ASP A 157 6.81 -12.28 -5.97
C ASP A 157 7.00 -11.69 -4.56
N LYS A 158 7.99 -12.20 -3.81
CA LYS A 158 8.38 -11.61 -2.51
C LYS A 158 8.80 -10.16 -2.65
N ALA A 159 9.65 -9.86 -3.62
CA ALA A 159 10.14 -8.51 -3.85
C ALA A 159 9.00 -7.54 -4.20
N LEU A 160 8.01 -7.98 -4.97
CA LEU A 160 6.81 -7.20 -5.28
C LEU A 160 5.98 -6.90 -4.03
N ILE A 161 5.78 -7.88 -3.14
CA ILE A 161 5.07 -7.69 -1.86
C ILE A 161 5.80 -6.66 -0.99
N LEU A 162 7.12 -6.77 -0.89
CA LEU A 162 7.95 -5.82 -0.15
C LEU A 162 7.91 -4.42 -0.78
N HIS A 163 7.91 -4.32 -2.11
CA HIS A 163 7.79 -3.04 -2.80
C HIS A 163 6.44 -2.38 -2.56
N ALA A 164 5.34 -3.15 -2.60
CA ALA A 164 4.00 -2.68 -2.27
C ALA A 164 3.96 -2.09 -0.85
N HIS A 165 4.58 -2.77 0.13
CA HIS A 165 4.70 -2.24 1.50
C HIS A 165 5.48 -0.92 1.55
N LYS A 166 6.58 -0.80 0.81
CA LYS A 166 7.37 0.45 0.72
C LYS A 166 6.56 1.61 0.13
N VAL A 167 5.75 1.37 -0.91
CA VAL A 167 4.88 2.39 -1.52
C VAL A 167 3.86 2.91 -0.50
N VAL A 168 3.23 2.02 0.26
CA VAL A 168 2.30 2.42 1.34
C VAL A 168 3.03 3.22 2.40
N HIS A 169 4.19 2.76 2.85
CA HIS A 169 4.95 3.47 3.87
C HIS A 169 5.35 4.88 3.44
N LYS A 170 5.85 5.03 2.20
CA LYS A 170 6.17 6.34 1.61
C LYS A 170 4.95 7.27 1.58
N THR A 171 3.79 6.73 1.21
CA THR A 171 2.53 7.48 1.20
C THR A 171 2.12 7.94 2.60
N LEU A 172 2.19 7.03 3.58
CA LEU A 172 1.93 7.36 4.99
C LEU A 172 2.88 8.45 5.49
N SER A 173 4.18 8.34 5.22
CA SER A 173 5.18 9.33 5.65
C SER A 173 4.92 10.72 5.08
N ILE A 174 4.50 10.82 3.81
CA ILE A 174 4.12 12.10 3.20
C ILE A 174 2.89 12.67 3.91
N LEU A 175 1.83 11.88 4.08
CA LEU A 175 0.60 12.34 4.73
C LEU A 175 0.84 12.76 6.19
N GLN A 176 1.67 12.03 6.93
CA GLN A 176 2.04 12.37 8.30
C GLN A 176 2.89 13.64 8.42
N ARG A 177 3.62 14.00 7.35
CA ARG A 177 4.40 15.24 7.29
C ARG A 177 3.53 16.45 6.94
N GLU A 178 2.61 16.28 5.99
CA GLU A 178 1.82 17.39 5.43
C GLU A 178 0.47 17.61 6.15
N LEU A 179 -0.06 16.60 6.85
CA LEU A 179 -1.36 16.63 7.51
C LEU A 179 -1.24 16.25 8.98
N ASN A 180 -2.26 16.60 9.77
CA ASN A 180 -2.37 16.19 11.16
C ASN A 180 -2.98 14.77 11.23
N VAL A 181 -2.15 13.74 11.04
CA VAL A 181 -2.59 12.34 11.12
C VAL A 181 -2.72 11.92 12.59
N ILE A 182 -3.96 11.86 13.09
CA ILE A 182 -4.28 11.53 14.48
C ILE A 182 -4.06 10.04 14.78
N LYS A 183 -4.37 9.18 13.82
CA LYS A 183 -4.30 7.72 14.01
C LYS A 183 -4.10 6.99 12.70
N VAL A 184 -3.20 6.01 12.71
CA VAL A 184 -3.08 4.97 11.67
C VAL A 184 -3.53 3.65 12.31
N ASP A 185 -4.58 3.02 11.79
CA ASP A 185 -5.08 1.73 12.29
C ASP A 185 -5.37 0.72 11.18
N GLY A 186 -5.82 -0.48 11.55
CA GLY A 186 -6.10 -1.58 10.64
C GLY A 186 -4.93 -2.57 10.51
N VAL A 187 -4.93 -3.34 9.42
CA VAL A 187 -3.95 -4.42 9.18
C VAL A 187 -3.01 -3.98 8.06
N SER A 188 -1.72 -3.80 8.38
CA SER A 188 -0.73 -3.46 7.37
C SER A 188 -0.38 -4.68 6.50
N ILE A 189 0.23 -4.41 5.32
CA ILE A 189 0.77 -5.48 4.47
C ILE A 189 1.77 -6.37 5.24
N LYS A 190 2.58 -5.76 6.12
CA LYS A 190 3.52 -6.50 6.96
C LYS A 190 2.79 -7.41 7.95
N ASP A 191 1.76 -6.90 8.62
CA ASP A 191 1.00 -7.67 9.61
C ASP A 191 0.32 -8.88 8.95
N PHE A 192 -0.30 -8.67 7.79
CA PHE A 192 -0.94 -9.75 7.03
C PHE A 192 0.09 -10.75 6.49
N TYR A 193 1.24 -10.28 5.99
CA TYR A 193 2.32 -11.17 5.56
C TYR A 193 2.82 -12.04 6.72
N MET A 194 3.05 -11.46 7.91
CA MET A 194 3.49 -12.20 9.09
C MET A 194 2.43 -13.20 9.58
N LEU A 195 1.14 -12.90 9.40
CA LEU A 195 0.06 -13.84 9.68
C LEU A 195 0.15 -15.06 8.77
N CYS A 196 0.19 -14.84 7.44
CA CYS A 196 0.32 -15.94 6.47
C CYS A 196 1.61 -16.73 6.65
N GLU A 197 2.72 -16.08 7.03
CA GLU A 197 3.98 -16.77 7.30
C GLU A 197 3.88 -17.73 8.49
N LYS A 198 3.18 -17.33 9.55
CA LYS A 198 2.94 -18.20 10.71
C LYS A 198 2.06 -19.38 10.35
N ASP A 199 0.98 -19.14 9.61
CA ASP A 199 0.06 -20.19 9.18
C ASP A 199 0.75 -21.19 8.24
N ALA A 200 1.54 -20.71 7.28
CA ALA A 200 2.29 -21.57 6.36
C ALA A 200 3.32 -22.46 7.09
N ARG A 201 3.99 -21.91 8.11
CA ARG A 201 4.93 -22.68 8.95
C ARG A 201 4.21 -23.71 9.81
N ALA A 202 3.07 -23.35 10.42
CA ALA A 202 2.28 -24.30 11.21
C ALA A 202 1.82 -25.50 10.35
N CYS A 203 1.32 -25.25 9.13
CA CYS A 203 0.99 -26.32 8.18
C CYS A 203 2.21 -27.17 7.81
N SER A 204 3.38 -26.56 7.59
CA SER A 204 4.63 -27.30 7.31
C SER A 204 5.04 -28.17 8.50
N ASP A 205 5.02 -27.62 9.71
CA ASP A 205 5.39 -28.32 10.93
C ASP A 205 4.44 -29.51 11.19
N GLU A 206 3.12 -29.35 10.96
CA GLU A 206 2.15 -30.45 11.04
C GLU A 206 2.43 -31.55 10.01
N VAL A 207 2.78 -31.18 8.77
CA VAL A 207 3.15 -32.14 7.71
C VAL A 207 4.46 -32.86 8.05
N ASP A 208 5.45 -32.16 8.58
CA ASP A 208 6.73 -32.74 8.96
C ASP A 208 6.59 -33.66 10.19
N ILE A 209 5.77 -33.27 11.18
CA ILE A 209 5.38 -34.14 12.29
C ILE A 209 4.64 -35.38 11.76
N ALA A 210 3.70 -35.23 10.83
CA ALA A 210 3.00 -36.36 10.23
C ALA A 210 3.95 -37.31 9.49
N LYS A 211 4.94 -36.80 8.75
CA LYS A 211 5.98 -37.62 8.09
C LYS A 211 6.86 -38.37 9.11
N ILE A 212 7.26 -37.70 10.19
CA ILE A 212 8.00 -38.35 11.29
C ILE A 212 7.16 -39.44 11.95
N MET A 213 5.86 -39.19 12.19
CA MET A 213 4.93 -40.19 12.76
C MET A 213 4.67 -41.37 11.83
N LEU A 214 4.75 -41.16 10.50
CA LEU A 214 4.60 -42.21 9.49
C LEU A 214 5.90 -42.98 9.22
N GLY A 215 7.01 -42.63 9.88
CA GLY A 215 8.29 -43.36 9.80
C GLY A 215 9.12 -43.04 8.55
N ASP A 216 8.82 -41.97 7.82
CA ASP A 216 9.66 -41.50 6.71
C ASP A 216 10.88 -40.77 7.28
N GLU A 217 12.01 -41.49 7.39
CA GLU A 217 13.29 -40.84 7.68
C GLU A 217 13.65 -39.88 6.53
N LEU A 218 13.83 -38.60 6.87
CA LEU A 218 14.41 -37.60 5.98
C LEU A 218 15.84 -38.03 5.62
N ASN A 219 16.00 -38.78 4.53
CA ASN A 219 17.30 -39.03 3.91
C ASN A 219 17.93 -37.67 3.57
N LYS A 220 18.87 -37.23 4.39
CA LYS A 220 19.81 -36.17 4.08
C LYS A 220 21.00 -36.80 3.36
N ASP A 221 21.05 -36.61 2.05
CA ASP A 221 22.30 -36.60 1.28
C ASP A 221 22.68 -35.13 0.95
#